data_AF-A0A2I0UHU6-F1
#
_entry.id   AF-A0A2I0UHU6-F1
#
_cell.length_a   1.000
_cell.length_b   1.000
_cell.length_c   1.000
_cell.angle_alpha   90.00
_cell.angle_beta   90.00
_cell.angle_gamma   90.00
#
_symmetry.space_group_name_H-M   'P 1'
#
loop_
_entity.id
_entity.type
_entity.pdbx_description
1 polymer ?
#
loop_
_entity_poly.entity_id
_entity_poly.type
_entity_poly.pdbx_seq_one_letter_code
_entity_poly.pdbx_strand_id
1 'polypeptide(L)'
;MPGAAERSSELSEQIEAFVARLRGGGERPRSEDTARQTLSLLRKIIGHGRWSRAGELMDLIRTEGRRMTAAQPSETTVGNMVRRVLKVIREEYGSSSSTRVAFPGLLVHPRLPSVTEGTTDNIAMQALEHIHSNEVIMTIGYSRTVEAFLKEAARKRKFQVIVAECAPFCQGHEMAVRLSKENIETTVMSDAAIFAVMSRVNKVIIGTKTILANGALIAVSGTHTLALAAKHHSTPLIVCAPMFKLSPQNLAVLAEKKYFSNCKWLQLLASDSQALT
;
A
#
# COMPACT_ATOMS: atom_id res chain seq x y z
N MET A 1 -9.74 36.44 16.10
CA MET A 1 -8.75 35.39 15.74
C MET A 1 -9.02 34.21 16.65
N PRO A 2 -9.45 33.04 16.13
CA PRO A 2 -9.80 31.90 16.98
C PRO A 2 -8.56 31.44 17.76
N GLY A 3 -8.75 31.21 19.06
CA GLY A 3 -7.69 31.00 20.04
C GLY A 3 -6.92 29.70 19.79
N ALA A 4 -5.66 29.64 20.19
CA ALA A 4 -4.82 28.44 20.03
C ALA A 4 -5.41 27.18 20.70
N ALA A 5 -6.30 27.35 21.69
CA ALA A 5 -7.02 26.27 22.35
C ALA A 5 -8.12 25.64 21.47
N GLU A 6 -8.89 26.46 20.72
CA GLU A 6 -9.94 25.97 19.81
C GLU A 6 -9.36 25.12 18.68
N ARG A 7 -8.17 25.47 18.18
CA ARG A 7 -7.49 24.71 17.12
C ARG A 7 -6.97 23.36 17.62
N SER A 8 -6.61 23.25 18.90
CA SER A 8 -6.20 21.98 19.49
C SER A 8 -7.38 21.03 19.73
N SER A 9 -8.55 21.58 20.09
CA SER A 9 -9.78 20.78 20.21
C SER A 9 -10.28 20.31 18.84
N GLU A 10 -10.24 21.17 17.82
CA GLU A 10 -10.64 20.81 16.45
C GLU A 10 -9.79 19.68 15.86
N LEU A 11 -8.47 19.68 16.13
CA LEU A 11 -7.58 18.59 15.70
C LEU A 11 -7.89 17.26 16.40
N SER A 12 -8.21 17.32 17.69
CA SER A 12 -8.57 16.14 18.47
C SER A 12 -9.87 15.52 17.96
N GLU A 13 -10.86 16.35 17.62
CA GLU A 13 -12.12 15.92 17.01
C GLU A 13 -11.91 15.29 15.62
N GLN A 14 -11.03 15.88 14.79
CA GLN A 14 -10.69 15.30 13.48
C GLN A 14 -9.99 13.93 13.60
N ILE A 15 -9.13 13.74 14.60
CA ILE A 15 -8.49 12.45 14.89
C ILE A 15 -9.54 11.43 15.33
N GLU A 16 -10.44 11.80 16.24
CA GLU A 16 -11.51 10.91 16.71
C GLU A 16 -12.48 10.55 15.58
N ALA A 17 -12.87 11.50 14.73
CA ALA A 17 -13.68 11.22 13.54
C ALA A 17 -12.97 10.27 12.57
N PHE A 18 -11.66 10.43 12.38
CA PHE A 18 -10.87 9.53 11.55
C PHE A 18 -10.79 8.12 12.16
N VAL A 19 -10.55 8.02 13.46
CA VAL A 19 -10.52 6.75 14.22
C VAL A 19 -11.88 6.06 14.20
N ALA A 20 -12.98 6.80 14.38
CA ALA A 20 -14.34 6.28 14.28
C ALA A 20 -14.62 5.73 12.88
N ARG A 21 -14.16 6.42 11.83
CA ARG A 21 -14.30 5.94 10.45
C ARG A 21 -13.41 4.72 10.15
N LEU A 22 -12.27 4.57 10.82
CA LEU A 22 -11.45 3.35 10.73
C LEU A 22 -12.09 2.16 11.45
N ARG A 23 -12.80 2.40 12.55
CA ARG A 23 -13.54 1.38 13.31
C ARG A 23 -14.87 1.01 12.66
N GLY A 24 -15.52 1.95 11.99
CA GLY A 24 -16.82 1.75 11.35
C GLY A 24 -16.74 0.69 10.25
N GLY A 25 -17.65 -0.29 10.29
CA GLY A 25 -17.76 -1.37 9.29
C GLY A 25 -18.34 -0.94 7.94
N GLY A 26 -18.26 0.34 7.59
CA GLY A 26 -18.71 0.86 6.30
C GLY A 26 -17.77 0.52 5.14
N GLU A 27 -17.99 1.17 3.99
CA GLU A 27 -17.11 1.01 2.82
C GLU A 27 -15.66 1.33 3.21
N ARG A 28 -14.79 0.33 3.09
CA ARG A 28 -13.40 0.47 3.50
C ARG A 28 -12.73 1.54 2.64
N PRO A 29 -12.17 2.60 3.27
CA PRO A 29 -11.51 3.65 2.51
C PRO A 29 -10.38 3.09 1.66
N ARG A 30 -10.14 3.69 0.49
CA ARG A 30 -8.99 3.37 -0.36
C ARG A 30 -7.72 3.45 0.49
N SER A 31 -6.80 2.50 0.33
CA SER A 31 -5.53 2.52 1.06
C SER A 31 -4.75 3.83 0.84
N GLU A 32 -4.85 4.40 -0.35
CA GLU A 32 -4.23 5.68 -0.68
C GLU A 32 -4.91 6.87 0.01
N ASP A 33 -6.25 6.90 0.08
CA ASP A 33 -6.99 7.96 0.76
C ASP A 33 -6.73 7.90 2.28
N THR A 34 -6.67 6.68 2.84
CA THR A 34 -6.23 6.47 4.24
C THR A 34 -4.82 7.00 4.47
N ALA A 35 -3.89 6.73 3.56
CA ALA A 35 -2.51 7.23 3.66
C ALA A 35 -2.46 8.76 3.58
N ARG A 36 -3.12 9.37 2.59
CA ARG A 36 -3.19 10.83 2.42
C ARG A 36 -3.81 11.51 3.65
N GLN A 37 -4.91 10.98 4.17
CA GLN A 37 -5.55 11.55 5.34
C GLN A 37 -4.70 11.38 6.60
N THR A 38 -4.04 10.24 6.79
CA THR A 38 -3.09 10.04 7.89
C THR A 38 -1.96 11.07 7.83
N LEU A 39 -1.36 11.28 6.66
CA LEU A 39 -0.31 12.29 6.46
C LEU A 39 -0.81 13.71 6.70
N SER A 40 -2.02 14.03 6.24
CA SER A 40 -2.65 15.34 6.49
C SER A 40 -2.84 15.61 7.98
N LEU A 41 -3.35 14.62 8.73
CA LEU A 41 -3.52 14.70 10.18
C LEU A 41 -2.17 14.85 10.90
N LEU A 42 -1.18 14.02 10.56
CA LEU A 42 0.16 14.11 11.13
C LEU A 42 0.81 15.48 10.86
N ARG A 43 0.65 16.03 9.66
CA ARG A 43 1.13 17.38 9.33
C ARG A 43 0.46 18.45 10.18
N LYS A 44 -0.85 18.35 10.41
CA LYS A 44 -1.56 19.28 11.29
C LYS A 44 -1.07 19.17 12.74
N ILE A 45 -0.85 17.96 13.26
CA ILE A 45 -0.30 17.72 14.61
C ILE A 45 1.09 18.35 14.75
N ILE A 46 1.96 18.16 13.76
CA ILE A 46 3.31 18.76 13.77
C ILE A 46 3.24 20.29 13.73
N GLY A 47 2.36 20.84 12.89
CA GLY A 47 2.23 22.30 12.68
C GLY A 47 1.54 23.05 13.83
N HIS A 48 0.69 22.38 14.62
CA HIS A 48 -0.04 23.00 15.73
C HIS A 48 0.52 22.63 17.11
N GLY A 49 1.31 21.56 17.19
CA GLY A 49 1.91 21.11 18.45
C GLY A 49 2.88 22.14 19.01
N ARG A 50 2.77 22.42 20.31
CA ARG A 50 3.79 23.16 21.07
C ARG A 50 4.81 22.16 21.59
N TRP A 51 5.93 22.01 20.90
CA TRP A 51 7.00 21.10 21.28
C TRP A 51 8.33 21.86 21.29
N SER A 52 9.18 21.53 22.26
CA SER A 52 10.47 22.22 22.46
C SER A 52 11.65 21.32 22.08
N ARG A 53 11.47 20.00 22.20
CA ARG A 53 12.47 18.98 21.91
C ARG A 53 11.96 18.00 20.86
N ALA A 54 12.88 17.50 20.02
CA ALA A 54 12.59 16.47 19.03
C ALA A 54 11.97 15.20 19.67
N GLY A 55 12.43 14.84 20.87
CA GLY A 55 11.92 13.71 21.65
C GLY A 55 10.43 13.85 21.97
N GLU A 56 10.01 15.02 22.45
CA GLU A 56 8.61 15.32 22.79
C GLU A 56 7.69 15.19 21.57
N LEU A 57 8.13 15.72 20.42
CA LEU A 57 7.38 15.59 19.16
C LEU A 57 7.27 14.13 18.70
N MET A 58 8.38 13.38 18.75
CA MET A 58 8.37 11.96 18.39
C MET A 58 7.46 11.13 19.30
N ASP A 59 7.43 11.41 20.60
CA ASP A 59 6.58 10.69 21.55
C ASP A 59 5.10 11.03 21.40
N LEU A 60 4.78 12.29 21.07
CA LEU A 60 3.42 12.69 20.70
C LEU A 60 2.94 11.93 19.46
N ILE A 61 3.74 11.91 18.39
CA ILE A 61 3.42 11.19 17.15
C ILE A 61 3.30 9.68 17.38
N ARG A 62 4.15 9.09 18.23
CA ARG A 62 4.04 7.66 18.59
C ARG A 62 2.76 7.37 19.36
N THR A 63 2.35 8.26 20.26
CA THR A 63 1.15 8.07 21.09
C THR A 63 -0.11 8.14 20.24
N GLU A 64 -0.25 9.17 19.41
CA GLU A 64 -1.36 9.29 18.47
C GLU A 64 -1.32 8.19 17.40
N GLY A 65 -0.13 7.87 16.89
CA GLY A 65 0.07 6.76 15.96
C GLY A 65 -0.35 5.39 16.51
N ARG A 66 -0.07 5.13 17.81
CA ARG A 66 -0.53 3.93 18.50
C ARG A 66 -2.05 3.89 18.63
N ARG A 67 -2.69 5.02 18.98
CA ARG A 67 -4.16 5.13 19.04
C ARG A 67 -4.81 4.82 17.70
N MET A 68 -4.30 5.42 16.62
CA MET A 68 -4.82 5.19 15.26
C MET A 68 -4.59 3.74 14.78
N THR A 69 -3.43 3.15 15.09
CA THR A 69 -3.13 1.75 14.72
C THR A 69 -3.97 0.76 15.53
N ALA A 70 -4.21 1.04 16.81
CA ALA A 70 -5.04 0.21 17.69
C ALA A 70 -6.53 0.24 17.28
N ALA A 71 -6.97 1.31 16.60
CA ALA A 71 -8.33 1.42 16.10
C ALA A 71 -8.67 0.35 15.06
N GLN A 72 -7.71 0.01 14.17
CA GLN A 72 -7.87 -1.05 13.18
C GLN A 72 -6.52 -1.72 12.88
N PRO A 73 -6.14 -2.77 13.64
CA PRO A 73 -4.84 -3.42 13.50
C PRO A 73 -4.60 -4.06 12.12
N SER A 74 -5.67 -4.43 11.41
CA SER A 74 -5.58 -4.99 10.05
C SER A 74 -5.17 -3.95 9.00
N GLU A 75 -5.35 -2.66 9.28
CA GLU A 75 -4.96 -1.57 8.37
C GLU A 75 -3.56 -1.09 8.70
N THR A 76 -2.56 -1.78 8.15
CA THR A 76 -1.15 -1.45 8.42
C THR A 76 -0.71 -0.13 7.79
N THR A 77 -1.43 0.38 6.78
CA THR A 77 -1.11 1.61 6.04
C THR A 77 -0.89 2.80 6.97
N VAL A 78 -1.78 2.98 7.97
CA VAL A 78 -1.70 4.09 8.94
C VAL A 78 -0.41 3.99 9.75
N GLY A 79 -0.14 2.81 10.31
CA GLY A 79 1.07 2.56 11.10
C GLY A 79 2.36 2.71 10.27
N ASN A 80 2.34 2.32 9.00
CA ASN A 80 3.47 2.48 8.09
C ASN A 80 3.76 3.96 7.82
N MET A 81 2.72 4.77 7.58
CA MET A 81 2.87 6.21 7.39
C MET A 81 3.41 6.90 8.64
N VAL A 82 2.89 6.56 9.82
CA VAL A 82 3.41 7.09 11.10
C VAL A 82 4.90 6.77 11.26
N ARG A 83 5.31 5.52 11.01
CA ARG A 83 6.73 5.12 11.11
C ARG A 83 7.61 5.83 10.10
N ARG A 84 7.12 6.05 8.87
CA ARG A 84 7.84 6.79 7.84
C ARG A 84 8.04 8.24 8.25
N VAL A 85 7.01 8.90 8.79
CA VAL A 85 7.10 10.27 9.33
C VAL A 85 8.11 10.32 10.49
N LEU A 86 8.05 9.37 11.43
CA LEU A 86 9.02 9.29 12.53
C LEU A 86 10.45 9.09 12.04
N LYS A 87 10.66 8.31 10.97
CA LYS A 87 11.98 8.11 10.36
C LYS A 87 12.49 9.41 9.73
N VAL A 88 11.65 10.11 8.97
CA VAL A 88 12.02 11.42 8.39
C VAL A 88 12.40 12.39 9.49
N ILE A 89 11.58 12.52 10.54
CA ILE A 89 11.89 13.36 11.69
C ILE A 89 13.22 12.94 12.33
N ARG A 90 13.50 11.65 12.48
CA ARG A 90 14.79 11.21 13.04
C ARG A 90 15.98 11.60 12.15
N GLU A 91 15.87 11.46 10.83
CA GLU A 91 16.95 11.75 9.87
C GLU A 91 17.27 13.25 9.78
N GLU A 92 16.24 14.10 9.77
CA GLU A 92 16.39 15.56 9.74
C GLU A 92 17.09 16.09 11.01
N TYR A 93 16.74 15.53 12.17
CA TYR A 93 17.33 15.95 13.44
C TYR A 93 18.71 15.33 13.69
N GLY A 94 18.98 14.12 13.16
CA GLY A 94 20.29 13.48 13.25
C GLY A 94 21.34 14.17 12.38
N SER A 95 20.92 14.76 11.26
CA SER A 95 21.80 15.52 10.35
C SER A 95 22.09 16.95 10.84
N SER A 96 21.25 17.48 11.72
CA SER A 96 21.33 18.85 12.26
C SER A 96 21.85 18.86 13.70
N SER A 97 22.99 18.21 13.97
CA SER A 97 23.66 18.39 15.25
C SER A 97 24.34 19.75 15.28
N SER A 98 23.83 20.63 16.13
CA SER A 98 24.37 21.94 16.51
C SER A 98 23.83 23.15 15.74
N THR A 99 23.06 23.94 16.48
CA THR A 99 22.68 25.34 16.27
C THR A 99 21.30 25.60 15.65
N ARG A 100 20.37 25.94 16.55
CA ARG A 100 19.12 26.71 16.32
C ARG A 100 18.31 26.25 15.11
N VAL A 101 17.47 25.27 15.39
CA VAL A 101 16.56 24.66 14.43
C VAL A 101 15.61 25.73 13.87
N ALA A 102 15.80 26.06 12.59
CA ALA A 102 14.79 26.71 11.78
C ALA A 102 13.69 25.67 11.50
N PHE A 103 12.88 25.42 12.53
CA PHE A 103 11.75 24.49 12.53
C PHE A 103 10.67 24.71 11.45
N PRO A 104 10.52 25.88 10.77
CA PRO A 104 9.53 26.00 9.69
C PRO A 104 9.88 25.21 8.42
N GLY A 105 11.14 24.82 8.20
CA GLY A 105 11.57 24.12 6.98
C GLY A 105 10.97 22.72 6.82
N LEU A 106 10.59 22.07 7.93
CA LEU A 106 9.96 20.74 7.94
C LEU A 106 8.56 20.73 7.30
N LEU A 107 7.88 21.89 7.26
CA LEU A 107 6.55 22.05 6.66
C LEU A 107 6.61 22.30 5.14
N VAL A 108 7.80 22.58 4.59
CA VAL A 108 8.00 22.97 3.19
C VAL A 108 8.76 21.92 2.39
N HIS A 109 9.12 20.76 2.96
CA HIS A 109 9.74 19.72 2.15
C HIS A 109 8.67 19.01 1.29
N PRO A 110 8.70 19.14 -0.05
CA PRO A 110 7.69 18.56 -0.94
C PRO A 110 7.73 17.02 -1.01
N ARG A 111 8.56 16.36 -0.19
CA ARG A 111 8.82 14.92 -0.23
C ARG A 111 7.79 14.04 0.47
N LEU A 112 6.95 14.56 1.38
CA LEU A 112 5.94 13.71 2.05
C LEU A 112 4.61 13.57 1.29
N PRO A 113 3.96 14.65 0.81
CA PRO A 113 2.67 14.52 0.11
C PRO A 113 2.79 13.94 -1.32
N SER A 114 3.91 14.18 -2.00
CA SER A 114 4.18 13.63 -3.34
C SER A 114 4.42 12.11 -3.36
N VAL A 115 4.64 11.47 -2.21
CA VAL A 115 4.93 10.02 -2.16
C VAL A 115 3.67 9.17 -2.34
N THR A 116 2.46 9.72 -2.15
CA THR A 116 1.22 8.98 -2.44
C THR A 116 0.63 9.34 -3.80
N GLU A 117 0.81 10.58 -4.24
CA GLU A 117 0.30 11.08 -5.53
C GLU A 117 1.23 10.65 -6.68
N GLY A 118 0.70 9.92 -7.66
CA GLY A 118 1.46 9.46 -8.83
C GLY A 118 2.17 8.11 -8.68
N THR A 119 2.10 7.43 -7.52
CA THR A 119 2.69 6.09 -7.37
C THR A 119 2.06 5.04 -8.27
N THR A 120 0.75 5.14 -8.50
CA THR A 120 0.04 4.26 -9.45
C THR A 120 0.56 4.46 -10.86
N ASP A 121 0.85 5.71 -11.23
CA ASP A 121 1.22 6.08 -12.58
C ASP A 121 2.68 5.67 -12.84
N ASN A 122 3.56 5.83 -11.85
CA ASN A 122 4.92 5.32 -11.89
C ASN A 122 4.97 3.80 -12.07
N ILE A 123 4.13 3.07 -11.32
CA ILE A 123 4.01 1.61 -11.47
C ILE A 123 3.45 1.28 -12.86
N ALA A 124 2.46 2.03 -13.33
CA ALA A 124 1.82 1.77 -14.62
C ALA A 124 2.77 2.05 -15.81
N MET A 125 3.69 3.02 -15.69
CA MET A 125 4.74 3.25 -16.69
C MET A 125 5.66 2.03 -16.85
N GLN A 126 5.94 1.29 -15.78
CA GLN A 126 6.76 0.07 -15.81
C GLN A 126 6.06 -1.11 -16.51
N ALA A 127 4.75 -1.02 -16.76
CA ALA A 127 3.98 -2.13 -17.32
C ALA A 127 4.48 -2.61 -18.69
N LEU A 128 5.01 -1.68 -19.49
CA LEU A 128 5.53 -1.96 -20.83
C LEU A 128 6.79 -2.83 -20.83
N GLU A 129 7.53 -2.90 -19.73
CA GLU A 129 8.72 -3.76 -19.62
C GLU A 129 8.35 -5.20 -19.25
N HIS A 130 7.19 -5.40 -18.62
CA HIS A 130 6.78 -6.70 -18.08
C HIS A 130 5.77 -7.47 -18.92
N ILE A 131 4.87 -6.76 -19.60
CA ILE A 131 3.75 -7.36 -20.35
C ILE A 131 4.06 -7.38 -21.83
N HIS A 132 4.26 -8.54 -22.45
CA HIS A 132 4.41 -8.65 -23.91
C HIS A 132 3.09 -8.97 -24.61
N SER A 133 3.08 -8.83 -25.94
CA SER A 133 1.92 -9.16 -26.76
C SER A 133 1.63 -10.67 -26.73
N ASN A 134 0.35 -11.04 -26.78
CA ASN A 134 -0.16 -12.41 -26.76
C ASN A 134 0.23 -13.23 -25.51
N GLU A 135 0.51 -12.57 -24.39
CA GLU A 135 0.68 -13.24 -23.11
C GLU A 135 -0.66 -13.50 -22.43
N VAL A 136 -0.76 -14.61 -21.70
CA VAL A 136 -1.89 -14.91 -20.81
C VAL A 136 -1.49 -14.54 -19.39
N ILE A 137 -2.10 -13.47 -18.86
CA ILE A 137 -1.83 -12.94 -17.52
C ILE A 137 -2.96 -13.37 -16.60
N MET A 138 -2.61 -13.83 -15.40
CA MET A 138 -3.60 -14.16 -14.37
C MET A 138 -3.57 -13.15 -13.22
N THR A 139 -4.74 -12.75 -12.75
CA THR A 139 -4.94 -11.82 -11.63
C THR A 139 -6.04 -12.35 -10.69
N ILE A 140 -6.08 -11.84 -9.45
CA ILE A 140 -7.08 -12.23 -8.45
C ILE A 140 -7.73 -11.01 -7.80
N GLY A 141 -9.05 -11.09 -7.67
CA GLY A 141 -9.86 -10.06 -7.04
C GLY A 141 -9.77 -8.73 -7.77
N TYR A 142 -9.81 -7.63 -7.01
CA TYR A 142 -9.77 -6.29 -7.55
C TYR A 142 -8.66 -5.47 -6.90
N SER A 143 -7.79 -4.90 -7.74
CA SER A 143 -6.73 -3.98 -7.34
C SER A 143 -6.61 -2.86 -8.36
N ARG A 144 -6.81 -1.62 -7.91
CA ARG A 144 -6.70 -0.43 -8.76
C ARG A 144 -5.31 -0.23 -9.34
N THR A 145 -4.26 -0.60 -8.58
CA THR A 145 -2.87 -0.53 -9.06
C THR A 145 -2.64 -1.50 -10.22
N VAL A 146 -3.20 -2.71 -10.13
CA VAL A 146 -3.10 -3.71 -11.21
C VAL A 146 -4.00 -3.33 -12.38
N GLU A 147 -5.18 -2.78 -12.12
CA GLU A 147 -6.06 -2.23 -13.16
C GLU A 147 -5.32 -1.16 -13.99
N ALA A 148 -4.75 -0.14 -13.34
CA ALA A 148 -4.00 0.91 -14.03
C ALA A 148 -2.78 0.36 -14.80
N PHE A 149 -2.06 -0.59 -14.20
CA PHE A 149 -0.93 -1.28 -14.83
C PHE A 149 -1.33 -2.00 -16.13
N LEU A 150 -2.44 -2.75 -16.11
CA LEU A 150 -2.93 -3.46 -17.29
C LEU A 150 -3.48 -2.48 -18.34
N LYS A 151 -4.15 -1.41 -17.92
CA LYS A 151 -4.68 -0.38 -18.83
C LYS A 151 -3.58 0.35 -19.59
N GLU A 152 -2.49 0.72 -18.92
CA GLU A 152 -1.35 1.36 -19.58
C GLU A 152 -0.65 0.42 -20.56
N ALA A 153 -0.52 -0.87 -20.24
CA ALA A 153 0.03 -1.87 -21.16
C ALA A 153 -0.88 -2.09 -22.39
N ALA A 154 -2.19 -2.08 -22.20
CA ALA A 154 -3.18 -2.32 -23.25
C ALA A 154 -3.17 -1.27 -24.36
N ARG A 155 -2.71 -0.04 -24.07
CA ARG A 155 -2.57 1.02 -25.08
C ARG A 155 -1.60 0.66 -26.20
N LYS A 156 -0.57 -0.14 -25.90
CA LYS A 156 0.50 -0.49 -26.86
C LYS A 156 0.48 -1.95 -27.28
N ARG A 157 -0.05 -2.85 -26.45
CA ARG A 157 0.03 -4.32 -26.66
C ARG A 157 -1.32 -4.97 -26.44
N LYS A 158 -1.61 -6.02 -27.21
CA LYS A 158 -2.78 -6.88 -27.03
C LYS A 158 -2.36 -8.14 -26.27
N PHE A 159 -3.09 -8.49 -25.23
CA PHE A 159 -2.85 -9.65 -24.38
C PHE A 159 -4.17 -10.10 -23.73
N GLN A 160 -4.17 -11.30 -23.19
CA GLN A 160 -5.33 -11.89 -22.54
C GLN A 160 -5.16 -11.85 -21.02
N VAL A 161 -6.22 -11.46 -20.30
CA VAL A 161 -6.22 -11.42 -18.83
C VAL A 161 -7.28 -12.35 -18.28
N ILE A 162 -6.83 -13.22 -17.39
CA ILE A 162 -7.67 -14.10 -16.60
C ILE A 162 -7.84 -13.48 -15.21
N VAL A 163 -9.09 -13.27 -14.81
CA VAL A 163 -9.42 -12.67 -13.50
C VAL A 163 -10.15 -13.71 -12.66
N ALA A 164 -9.54 -14.09 -11.54
CA ALA A 164 -10.20 -14.91 -10.52
C ALA A 164 -11.14 -14.01 -9.68
N GLU A 165 -12.39 -14.45 -9.49
CA GLU A 165 -13.44 -13.64 -8.88
C GLU A 165 -13.23 -13.29 -7.41
N CYS A 166 -12.40 -14.05 -6.67
CA CYS A 166 -12.14 -13.87 -5.24
C CYS A 166 -13.44 -13.97 -4.41
N ALA A 167 -13.94 -15.19 -4.24
CA ALA A 167 -15.01 -15.49 -3.29
C ALA A 167 -14.54 -15.14 -1.85
N PRO A 168 -15.41 -14.57 -0.98
CA PRO A 168 -16.88 -14.50 -1.07
C PRO A 168 -17.46 -13.20 -1.64
N PHE A 169 -16.66 -12.16 -1.89
CA PHE A 169 -17.17 -10.83 -2.28
C PHE A 169 -17.24 -10.61 -3.80
N CYS A 170 -16.73 -11.55 -4.60
CA CYS A 170 -16.74 -11.54 -6.07
C CYS A 170 -16.25 -10.22 -6.70
N GLN A 171 -15.30 -9.55 -6.05
CA GLN A 171 -14.81 -8.23 -6.48
C GLN A 171 -14.09 -8.29 -7.84
N GLY A 172 -13.60 -9.46 -8.26
CA GLY A 172 -12.96 -9.64 -9.56
C GLY A 172 -13.91 -9.36 -10.74
N HIS A 173 -15.23 -9.46 -10.57
CA HIS A 173 -16.19 -9.12 -11.62
C HIS A 173 -16.12 -7.63 -11.96
N GLU A 174 -15.99 -6.76 -10.96
CA GLU A 174 -15.83 -5.32 -11.18
C GLU A 174 -14.55 -5.01 -11.97
N MET A 175 -13.45 -5.69 -11.64
CA MET A 175 -12.18 -5.55 -12.36
C MET A 175 -12.33 -5.97 -13.83
N ALA A 176 -12.97 -7.10 -14.09
CA ALA A 176 -13.19 -7.59 -15.45
C ALA A 176 -14.04 -6.63 -16.29
N VAL A 177 -15.11 -6.08 -15.72
CA VAL A 177 -15.94 -5.07 -16.39
C VAL A 177 -15.12 -3.83 -16.76
N ARG A 178 -14.25 -3.37 -15.86
CA ARG A 178 -13.41 -2.18 -16.10
C ARG A 178 -12.33 -2.40 -17.15
N LEU A 179 -11.77 -3.60 -17.22
CA LEU A 179 -10.76 -3.98 -18.22
C LEU A 179 -11.41 -4.23 -19.59
N SER A 180 -12.60 -4.83 -19.61
CA SER A 180 -13.38 -5.04 -20.85
C SER A 180 -13.77 -3.72 -21.53
N LYS A 181 -14.08 -2.68 -20.75
CA LYS A 181 -14.31 -1.31 -21.26
C LYS A 181 -13.12 -0.73 -22.02
N GLU A 182 -11.90 -1.18 -21.72
CA GLU A 182 -10.66 -0.73 -22.36
C GLU A 182 -10.22 -1.67 -23.51
N ASN A 183 -11.12 -2.54 -23.99
CA ASN A 183 -10.89 -3.52 -25.04
C ASN A 183 -9.79 -4.56 -24.72
N ILE A 184 -9.59 -4.89 -23.44
CA ILE A 184 -8.73 -6.00 -23.04
C ILE A 184 -9.54 -7.29 -23.04
N GLU A 185 -9.01 -8.33 -23.67
CA GLU A 185 -9.63 -9.65 -23.63
C GLU A 185 -9.56 -10.20 -22.21
N THR A 186 -10.71 -10.22 -21.53
CA THR A 186 -10.81 -10.64 -20.13
C THR A 186 -11.67 -11.88 -19.99
N THR A 187 -11.22 -12.84 -19.20
CA THR A 187 -11.97 -14.03 -18.84
C THR A 187 -12.09 -14.11 -17.33
N VAL A 188 -13.32 -14.13 -16.82
CA VAL A 188 -13.58 -14.32 -15.39
C VAL A 188 -13.64 -15.80 -15.09
N MET A 189 -13.03 -16.22 -13.98
CA MET A 189 -13.08 -17.59 -13.51
C MET A 189 -13.31 -17.67 -12.01
N SER A 190 -13.80 -18.83 -11.57
CA SER A 190 -13.90 -19.13 -10.15
C SER A 190 -12.55 -19.50 -9.55
N ASP A 191 -12.37 -19.21 -8.26
CA ASP A 191 -11.13 -19.49 -7.54
C ASP A 191 -10.76 -20.98 -7.52
N ALA A 192 -11.76 -21.87 -7.67
CA ALA A 192 -11.54 -23.31 -7.79
C ALA A 192 -10.84 -23.72 -9.10
N ALA A 193 -11.03 -22.95 -10.18
CA ALA A 193 -10.46 -23.24 -11.49
C ALA A 193 -9.01 -22.75 -11.64
N ILE A 194 -8.46 -22.07 -10.63
CA ILE A 194 -7.12 -21.47 -10.67
C ILE A 194 -6.06 -22.51 -11.02
N PHE A 195 -6.09 -23.66 -10.34
CA PHE A 195 -5.08 -24.70 -10.54
C PHE A 195 -5.17 -25.34 -11.94
N ALA A 196 -6.38 -25.51 -12.47
CA ALA A 196 -6.59 -26.11 -13.78
C ALA A 196 -6.04 -25.22 -14.92
N VAL A 197 -6.26 -23.91 -14.82
CA VAL A 197 -5.88 -22.96 -15.88
C VAL A 197 -4.44 -22.48 -15.76
N MET A 198 -3.79 -22.67 -14.60
CA MET A 198 -2.40 -22.26 -14.36
C MET A 198 -1.41 -22.82 -15.39
N SER A 199 -1.68 -23.99 -15.97
CA SER A 199 -0.85 -24.60 -17.04
C SER A 199 -0.71 -23.75 -18.31
N ARG A 200 -1.67 -22.84 -18.57
CA ARG A 200 -1.68 -21.96 -19.76
C ARG A 200 -1.24 -20.54 -19.45
N VAL A 201 -1.10 -20.19 -18.18
CA VAL A 201 -0.78 -18.83 -17.73
C VAL A 201 0.72 -18.60 -17.84
N ASN A 202 1.13 -17.51 -18.48
CA ASN A 202 2.55 -17.16 -18.58
C ASN A 202 3.05 -16.40 -17.35
N LYS A 203 2.22 -15.51 -16.79
CA LYS A 203 2.57 -14.67 -15.65
C LYS A 203 1.38 -14.45 -14.74
N VAL A 204 1.66 -14.38 -13.44
CA VAL A 204 0.66 -14.03 -12.44
C VAL A 204 0.95 -12.63 -11.93
N ILE A 205 -0.02 -11.72 -11.99
CA ILE A 205 0.11 -10.34 -11.49
C ILE A 205 -0.91 -10.13 -10.39
N ILE A 206 -0.44 -9.80 -9.19
CA ILE A 206 -1.31 -9.60 -8.03
C ILE A 206 -1.11 -8.23 -7.39
N GLY A 207 -2.20 -7.73 -6.82
CA GLY A 207 -2.14 -6.64 -5.84
C GLY A 207 -1.92 -7.21 -4.44
N THR A 208 -1.36 -6.38 -3.56
CA THR A 208 -1.23 -6.69 -2.13
C THR A 208 -1.87 -5.62 -1.28
N LYS A 209 -2.27 -6.00 -0.06
CA LYS A 209 -2.68 -5.06 0.99
C LYS A 209 -1.48 -4.56 1.76
N THR A 210 -0.53 -5.43 2.08
CA THR A 210 0.68 -5.09 2.86
C THR A 210 1.84 -6.01 2.49
N ILE A 211 3.04 -5.46 2.40
CA ILE A 211 4.29 -6.21 2.31
C ILE A 211 4.97 -6.15 3.67
N LEU A 212 5.37 -7.29 4.21
CA LEU A 212 6.06 -7.40 5.50
C LEU A 212 7.57 -7.35 5.34
N ALA A 213 8.29 -7.11 6.43
CA ALA A 213 9.75 -6.97 6.43
C ALA A 213 10.50 -8.23 5.95
N ASN A 214 9.91 -9.41 6.13
CA ASN A 214 10.45 -10.69 5.64
C ASN A 214 10.15 -10.93 4.15
N GLY A 215 9.51 -9.97 3.46
CA GLY A 215 9.04 -10.12 2.09
C GLY A 215 7.71 -10.87 1.95
N ALA A 216 7.11 -11.33 3.05
CA ALA A 216 5.78 -11.94 2.99
C ALA A 216 4.71 -10.90 2.66
N LEU A 217 3.60 -11.39 2.11
CA LEU A 217 2.52 -10.56 1.58
C LEU A 217 1.23 -10.85 2.35
N ILE A 218 0.52 -9.80 2.71
CA ILE A 218 -0.88 -9.88 3.15
C ILE A 218 -1.72 -9.39 1.98
N ALA A 219 -2.52 -10.28 1.40
CA ALA A 219 -3.32 -10.00 0.21
C ALA A 219 -4.76 -10.51 0.38
N VAL A 220 -5.56 -10.42 -0.68
CA VAL A 220 -6.94 -10.92 -0.70
C VAL A 220 -6.98 -12.44 -0.54
N SER A 221 -8.10 -12.95 -0.03
CA SER A 221 -8.34 -14.40 0.12
C SER A 221 -8.13 -15.12 -1.21
N GLY A 222 -7.62 -16.35 -1.16
CA GLY A 222 -7.30 -17.14 -2.35
C GLY A 222 -5.93 -16.83 -2.99
N THR A 223 -5.30 -15.70 -2.66
CA THR A 223 -3.97 -15.35 -3.22
C THR A 223 -2.89 -16.37 -2.84
N HIS A 224 -2.99 -16.99 -1.66
CA HIS A 224 -2.07 -18.06 -1.26
C HIS A 224 -2.19 -19.30 -2.16
N THR A 225 -3.42 -19.74 -2.46
CA THR A 225 -3.67 -20.87 -3.37
C THR A 225 -3.16 -20.56 -4.77
N LEU A 226 -3.36 -19.33 -5.24
CA LEU A 226 -2.82 -18.84 -6.51
C LEU A 226 -1.29 -18.89 -6.53
N ALA A 227 -0.63 -18.41 -5.46
CA ALA A 227 0.83 -18.44 -5.34
C ALA A 227 1.38 -19.88 -5.26
N LEU A 228 0.66 -20.79 -4.58
CA LEU A 228 1.01 -22.20 -4.51
C LEU A 228 0.89 -22.88 -5.88
N ALA A 229 -0.20 -22.60 -6.61
CA ALA A 229 -0.40 -23.08 -7.98
C ALA A 229 0.68 -22.53 -8.91
N ALA A 230 0.98 -21.23 -8.83
CA ALA A 230 2.03 -20.60 -9.62
C ALA A 230 3.40 -21.25 -9.35
N LYS A 231 3.71 -21.51 -8.08
CA LYS A 231 4.94 -22.21 -7.68
C LYS A 231 5.00 -23.64 -8.23
N HIS A 232 3.89 -24.37 -8.21
CA HIS A 232 3.83 -25.73 -8.76
C HIS A 232 4.09 -25.74 -10.28
N HIS A 233 3.56 -24.75 -11.00
CA HIS A 233 3.74 -24.62 -12.45
C HIS A 233 4.96 -23.78 -12.85
N SER A 234 5.80 -23.37 -11.90
CA SER A 234 6.96 -22.49 -12.11
C SER A 234 6.63 -21.20 -12.87
N THR A 235 5.41 -20.67 -12.71
CA THR A 235 5.01 -19.41 -13.32
C THR A 235 5.49 -18.23 -12.47
N PRO A 236 6.11 -17.20 -13.07
CA PRO A 236 6.57 -16.03 -12.33
C PRO A 236 5.39 -15.23 -11.79
N LEU A 237 5.49 -14.84 -10.51
CA LEU A 237 4.50 -14.02 -9.81
C LEU A 237 5.05 -12.61 -9.58
N ILE A 238 4.34 -11.62 -10.09
CA ILE A 238 4.66 -10.20 -10.00
C ILE A 238 3.67 -9.54 -9.04
N VAL A 239 4.19 -8.75 -8.10
CA VAL A 239 3.37 -8.04 -7.10
C VAL A 239 3.44 -6.54 -7.37
N CYS A 240 2.30 -5.96 -7.76
CA CYS A 240 2.19 -4.52 -7.94
C CYS A 240 1.76 -3.87 -6.62
N ALA A 241 2.71 -3.21 -5.94
CA ALA A 241 2.46 -2.56 -4.66
C ALA A 241 3.18 -1.21 -4.57
N PRO A 242 2.48 -0.14 -4.19
CA PRO A 242 3.14 1.11 -3.87
C PRO A 242 3.92 1.00 -2.55
N MET A 243 4.99 1.78 -2.43
CA MET A 243 5.91 1.75 -1.29
C MET A 243 5.24 2.01 0.07
N PHE A 244 4.12 2.73 0.10
CA PHE A 244 3.42 3.02 1.35
C PHE A 244 2.73 1.79 2.00
N LYS A 245 2.60 0.69 1.26
CA LYS A 245 2.10 -0.60 1.78
C LYS A 245 3.18 -1.46 2.44
N LEU A 246 4.44 -1.02 2.43
CA LEU A 246 5.56 -1.72 3.07
C LEU A 246 5.52 -1.48 4.58
N SER A 247 5.45 -2.56 5.35
CA SER A 247 5.44 -2.58 6.80
C SER A 247 6.73 -3.22 7.34
N PRO A 248 7.42 -2.59 8.30
CA PRO A 248 8.56 -3.18 8.99
C PRO A 248 8.15 -4.22 10.04
N GLN A 249 6.86 -4.53 10.21
CA GLN A 249 6.40 -5.51 11.19
C GLN A 249 6.82 -6.93 10.76
N ASN A 250 7.48 -7.65 11.67
CA ASN A 250 7.72 -9.08 11.52
C ASN A 250 6.49 -9.89 11.91
N LEU A 251 6.28 -11.00 11.21
CA LEU A 251 5.10 -11.88 11.34
C LEU A 251 4.84 -12.31 12.80
N ALA A 252 5.86 -12.34 13.65
CA ALA A 252 5.77 -12.72 15.07
C ALA A 252 4.73 -11.92 15.90
N VAL A 253 4.37 -10.68 15.51
CA VAL A 253 3.34 -9.89 16.22
C VAL A 253 1.92 -10.11 15.67
N LEU A 254 1.78 -10.70 14.47
CA LEU A 254 0.49 -11.03 13.85
C LEU A 254 0.19 -12.55 13.87
N ALA A 255 1.19 -13.35 14.23
CA ALA A 255 1.20 -14.81 14.14
C ALA A 255 0.46 -15.54 15.27
N GLU A 256 -0.46 -14.89 15.98
CA GLU A 256 -1.49 -15.65 16.72
C GLU A 256 -2.59 -16.20 15.79
N LYS A 257 -2.64 -15.78 14.51
CA LYS A 257 -3.50 -16.43 13.52
C LYS A 257 -2.77 -16.70 12.20
N LYS A 258 -2.07 -17.85 12.21
CA LYS A 258 -1.97 -18.86 11.13
C LYS A 258 -1.11 -18.57 9.87
N TYR A 259 -0.04 -19.38 9.79
CA TYR A 259 0.63 -20.01 8.64
C TYR A 259 1.87 -19.36 7.97
N PHE A 260 3.01 -19.98 8.30
CA PHE A 260 4.21 -20.37 7.53
C PHE A 260 4.75 -19.43 6.43
N SER A 261 5.95 -18.85 6.58
CA SER A 261 7.30 -19.44 6.55
C SER A 261 7.69 -20.00 5.18
N ASN A 262 8.74 -19.39 4.61
CA ASN A 262 9.56 -19.81 3.46
C ASN A 262 9.05 -19.53 2.03
N CYS A 263 9.19 -18.27 1.63
CA CYS A 263 9.52 -17.91 0.24
C CYS A 263 10.67 -16.88 0.25
N LYS A 264 11.92 -17.34 0.02
CA LYS A 264 12.90 -16.50 -0.68
C LYS A 264 12.41 -16.35 -2.13
N TRP A 265 12.81 -15.26 -2.78
CA TRP A 265 12.41 -14.78 -4.11
C TRP A 265 11.30 -13.72 -4.09
N LEU A 266 11.74 -12.47 -3.90
CA LEU A 266 11.04 -11.29 -4.39
C LEU A 266 12.08 -10.39 -5.06
N GLN A 267 11.98 -10.25 -6.38
CA GLN A 267 12.61 -9.14 -7.08
C GLN A 267 11.69 -7.94 -6.90
N LEU A 268 12.06 -7.09 -5.95
CA LEU A 268 11.38 -5.84 -5.66
C LEU A 268 11.77 -4.85 -6.77
N LEU A 269 10.85 -4.53 -7.69
CA LEU A 269 10.98 -3.34 -8.51
C LEU A 269 10.64 -2.13 -7.65
N ALA A 270 11.61 -1.72 -6.83
CA ALA A 270 11.64 -0.38 -6.29
C ALA A 270 12.28 0.51 -7.35
N SER A 271 11.45 1.33 -8.00
CA SER A 271 11.89 2.56 -8.63
C SER A 271 12.38 3.50 -7.53
N ASP A 272 13.68 3.41 -7.23
CA ASP A 272 14.57 4.53 -6.93
C ASP A 272 15.99 3.98 -6.79
N SER A 273 16.69 3.93 -7.93
CA SER A 273 18.15 3.94 -7.97
C SER A 273 18.59 5.33 -7.49
N GLN A 274 19.05 5.45 -6.25
CA GLN A 274 20.30 6.13 -5.86
C GLN A 274 20.41 6.26 -4.33
N ALA A 275 21.67 6.21 -3.86
CA ALA A 275 22.18 6.37 -2.50
C ALA A 275 22.20 5.11 -1.62
N LEU A 276 23.31 4.36 -1.71
CA LEU A 276 24.07 3.80 -0.57
C LEU A 276 25.39 3.21 -1.11
N THR A 277 26.39 4.08 -1.21
CA THR A 277 27.82 3.79 -1.06
C THR A 277 28.33 4.72 0.02
#